data_AF-A0A7C1HHF2-F1
#
_entry.id   AF-A0A7C1HHF2-F1
#
_cell.length_a   1.000
_cell.length_b   1.000
_cell.length_c   1.000
_cell.angle_alpha   90.00
_cell.angle_beta   90.00
_cell.angle_gamma   90.00
#
_symmetry.space_group_name_H-M   'P 1'
#
loop_
_entity.id
_entity.type
_entity.pdbx_description
1 polymer ?
#
loop_
_entity_poly.entity_id
_entity_poly.type
_entity_poly.pdbx_seq_one_letter_code
_entity_poly.pdbx_strand_id
1 'polypeptide(L)'
;MSHILILGGDGYLGWPTAMYFSNRGCDVTVVDNYFRRNACAELDVGMLYPVPTLQERAKIWHEITGKEIKVVIGDLTDPEIMRSFFDGRVSYNWSVDPAFTGIPETVVHYA
;
A
#
# COMPACT_ATOMS: atom_id res chain seq x y z
N MET A 1 -7.96 9.38 -14.12
CA MET A 1 -6.64 8.72 -14.14
C MET A 1 -6.87 7.29 -13.66
N SER A 2 -6.04 6.33 -14.08
CA SER A 2 -6.27 4.92 -13.70
C SER A 2 -5.96 4.71 -12.22
N HIS A 3 -6.90 4.13 -11.48
CA HIS A 3 -6.66 3.70 -10.10
C HIS A 3 -6.04 2.29 -10.08
N ILE A 4 -4.87 2.17 -9.44
CA ILE A 4 -4.11 0.92 -9.29
C ILE A 4 -4.13 0.49 -7.82
N LEU A 5 -4.65 -0.71 -7.56
CA LEU A 5 -4.59 -1.36 -6.25
C LEU A 5 -3.40 -2.33 -6.22
N ILE A 6 -2.52 -2.18 -5.24
CA ILE A 6 -1.35 -3.05 -5.04
C ILE A 6 -1.53 -3.85 -3.76
N LEU A 7 -1.69 -5.15 -3.92
CA LEU A 7 -1.77 -6.13 -2.84
C LEU A 7 -0.34 -6.60 -2.50
N GLY A 8 0.10 -6.42 -1.25
CA GLY A 8 1.49 -6.67 -0.83
C GLY A 8 2.40 -5.45 -1.01
N GLY A 9 1.88 -4.25 -0.75
CA GLY A 9 2.55 -2.98 -1.08
C GLY A 9 3.75 -2.61 -0.21
N ASP A 10 3.98 -3.26 0.93
CA ASP A 10 5.17 -3.02 1.76
C ASP A 10 6.39 -3.83 1.29
N GLY A 11 6.15 -4.88 0.51
CA GLY A 11 7.16 -5.83 0.05
C GLY A 11 8.21 -5.23 -0.87
N TYR A 12 9.24 -6.04 -1.14
CA TYR A 12 10.40 -5.67 -1.97
C TYR A 12 10.01 -5.23 -3.39
N LEU A 13 9.04 -5.90 -4.01
CA LEU A 13 8.52 -5.55 -5.34
C LEU A 13 7.31 -4.61 -5.26
N GLY A 14 6.47 -4.76 -4.23
CA GLY A 14 5.26 -3.96 -4.05
C GLY A 14 5.54 -2.47 -3.91
N TRP A 15 6.45 -2.09 -3.02
CA TRP A 15 6.73 -0.67 -2.75
C TRP A 15 7.32 0.07 -3.96
N PRO A 16 8.35 -0.45 -4.67
CA PRO A 16 8.84 0.16 -5.91
C PRO A 16 7.78 0.23 -7.01
N THR A 17 6.90 -0.77 -7.10
CA THR A 17 5.80 -0.76 -8.07
C THR A 17 4.81 0.37 -7.76
N ALA A 18 4.49 0.59 -6.48
CA ALA A 18 3.62 1.69 -6.04
C ALA A 18 4.21 3.06 -6.41
N MET A 19 5.50 3.27 -6.10
CA MET A 19 6.20 4.49 -6.49
C MET A 19 6.24 4.68 -8.01
N TYR A 20 6.45 3.61 -8.78
CA TYR A 20 6.47 3.68 -10.24
C TYR A 20 5.13 4.15 -10.82
N PHE A 21 4.01 3.55 -10.42
CA PHE A 21 2.68 3.94 -10.92
C PHE A 21 2.27 5.32 -10.42
N SER A 22 2.53 5.64 -9.15
CA SER A 22 2.31 6.98 -8.61
C SER A 22 3.10 8.00 -9.43
N ASN A 23 4.38 7.72 -9.75
CA ASN A 23 5.19 8.63 -10.54
C ASN A 23 4.66 8.83 -11.97
N ARG A 24 3.97 7.85 -12.53
CA ARG A 24 3.29 7.92 -13.84
C ARG A 24 1.96 8.68 -13.82
N GLY A 25 1.52 9.17 -12.65
CA GLY A 25 0.26 9.90 -12.50
C GLY A 25 -0.96 9.01 -12.33
N CYS A 26 -0.76 7.74 -11.94
CA CYS A 26 -1.86 6.88 -11.50
C CYS A 26 -2.24 7.22 -10.06
N ASP A 27 -3.51 7.06 -9.73
CA ASP A 27 -3.94 6.98 -8.34
C ASP A 27 -3.55 5.60 -7.81
N VAL A 28 -2.92 5.55 -6.64
CA VAL A 28 -2.39 4.30 -6.08
C VAL A 28 -2.90 4.09 -4.67
N THR A 29 -3.46 2.90 -4.44
CA THR A 29 -3.75 2.38 -3.11
C THR A 29 -2.90 1.13 -2.89
N VAL A 30 -2.21 1.06 -1.76
CA VAL A 30 -1.45 -0.11 -1.32
C VAL A 30 -2.13 -0.77 -0.11
N VAL A 31 -2.07 -2.09 -0.04
CA VAL A 31 -2.50 -2.86 1.12
C VAL A 31 -1.47 -3.90 1.52
N ASP A 32 -1.21 -4.01 2.82
CA ASP A 32 -0.28 -4.98 3.41
C ASP A 32 -0.64 -5.21 4.88
N ASN A 33 -0.38 -6.41 5.41
CA ASN A 33 -0.62 -6.74 6.83
C ASN A 33 0.68 -6.82 7.66
N TYR A 34 1.83 -6.45 7.09
CA TYR A 34 3.16 -6.59 7.68
C TYR A 34 3.58 -8.02 8.02
N PHE A 35 2.89 -9.04 7.51
CA PHE A 35 3.21 -10.44 7.79
C PHE A 35 4.70 -10.74 7.56
N ARG A 36 5.26 -10.29 6.44
CA ARG A 36 6.67 -10.50 6.12
C ARG A 36 7.61 -9.85 7.14
N ARG A 37 7.29 -8.67 7.67
CA ARG A 37 8.13 -8.03 8.71
C ARG A 37 8.05 -8.79 10.02
N ASN A 38 6.83 -9.16 10.42
CA ASN A 38 6.58 -9.87 11.68
C ASN A 38 7.26 -11.25 11.69
N ALA A 39 7.13 -12.02 10.60
CA ALA A 39 7.82 -13.29 10.44
C ALA A 39 9.35 -13.15 10.53
N CYS A 40 9.90 -12.05 10.02
CA CYS A 40 11.33 -11.75 10.15
C CYS A 40 11.75 -11.50 11.60
N ALA A 41 10.95 -10.74 12.34
CA ALA A 41 11.18 -10.48 13.76
C ALA A 41 11.10 -11.78 14.60
N GLU A 42 10.14 -12.66 14.30
CA GLU A 42 10.01 -13.96 14.96
C GLU A 42 11.20 -14.90 14.69
N LEU A 43 11.80 -14.80 13.50
CA LEU A 43 12.96 -15.60 13.09
C LEU A 43 14.32 -14.95 13.44
N ASP A 44 14.33 -13.82 14.14
CA ASP A 44 15.54 -13.01 14.42
C ASP A 44 16.33 -12.66 13.13
N VAL A 45 15.58 -12.39 12.04
CA VAL A 45 16.14 -11.96 10.76
C VAL A 45 15.86 -10.48 10.58
N GLY A 46 16.92 -9.67 10.65
CA GLY A 46 16.86 -8.23 10.45
C GLY A 46 16.86 -7.80 8.97
N MET A 47 16.42 -6.56 8.73
CA MET A 47 16.66 -5.86 7.47
C MET A 47 18.10 -5.33 7.44
N LEU A 48 18.72 -5.26 6.25
CA LEU A 48 20.10 -4.75 6.09
C LEU A 48 20.26 -3.30 6.57
N TYR A 49 19.21 -2.49 6.45
CA TYR A 49 19.15 -1.10 6.90
C TYR A 49 17.79 -0.83 7.54
N PRO A 50 17.66 0.22 8.37
CA PRO A 50 16.36 0.62 8.94
C PRO A 50 15.36 0.94 7.84
N VAL A 51 14.19 0.31 7.90
CA VAL A 51 13.12 0.50 6.92
C VAL A 51 11.93 1.16 7.61
N PRO A 52 11.48 2.35 7.17
CA PRO A 52 10.28 2.99 7.73
C PRO A 52 9.03 2.12 7.59
N THR A 53 8.00 2.40 8.37
CA THR A 53 6.67 1.78 8.18
C THR A 53 6.12 2.16 6.80
N LEU A 54 5.17 1.38 6.30
CA LEU A 54 4.50 1.66 5.03
C LEU A 54 3.81 3.05 5.03
N GLN A 55 3.18 3.44 6.13
CA GLN A 55 2.60 4.79 6.27
C GLN A 55 3.68 5.88 6.21
N GLU A 56 4.81 5.68 6.89
CA GLU A 56 5.91 6.65 6.88
C GLU A 56 6.56 6.74 5.49
N ARG A 57 6.71 5.61 4.79
CA ARG A 57 7.16 5.57 3.39
C ARG A 57 6.23 6.39 2.49
N ALA A 58 4.92 6.23 2.63
CA ALA A 58 3.93 6.97 1.85
C ALA A 58 3.94 8.47 2.18
N LYS A 59 4.10 8.81 3.46
CA LYS A 59 4.29 10.20 3.92
C LYS A 59 5.52 10.85 3.30
N ILE A 60 6.69 10.20 3.40
CA ILE A 60 7.94 10.67 2.81
C ILE A 60 7.79 10.83 1.29
N TRP A 61 7.13 9.89 0.61
CA TRP A 61 6.87 9.98 -0.82
C TRP A 61 6.06 11.23 -1.17
N HIS A 62 5.00 11.52 -0.42
CA HIS A 62 4.20 12.72 -0.62
C HIS A 62 4.98 14.00 -0.33
N GLU A 63 5.76 14.05 0.75
CA GLU A 63 6.59 15.22 1.09
C GLU A 63 7.61 15.55 -0.01
N ILE A 64 8.18 14.54 -0.66
CA ILE A 64 9.21 14.72 -1.70
C ILE A 64 8.58 15.02 -3.07
N THR A 65 7.43 14.42 -3.40
CA THR A 65 6.89 14.42 -4.77
C THR A 65 5.58 15.17 -4.95
N GLY A 66 4.88 15.47 -3.85
CA GLY A 66 3.49 15.94 -3.84
C GLY A 66 2.46 14.87 -4.22
N LYS A 67 2.87 13.64 -4.54
CA LYS A 67 1.99 12.55 -4.99
C LYS A 67 1.55 11.69 -3.83
N GLU A 68 0.30 11.27 -3.84
CA GLU A 68 -0.28 10.43 -2.79
C GLU A 68 -0.20 8.95 -3.17
N ILE A 69 0.11 8.09 -2.18
CA ILE A 69 -0.05 6.63 -2.24
C ILE A 69 -0.85 6.21 -1.01
N LYS A 70 -2.16 5.98 -1.13
CA LYS A 70 -3.01 5.67 0.02
C LYS A 70 -2.65 4.31 0.60
N VAL A 71 -2.62 4.19 1.92
CA VAL A 71 -2.21 2.97 2.62
C VAL A 71 -3.37 2.38 3.40
N VAL A 72 -3.57 1.07 3.23
CA VAL A 72 -4.44 0.25 4.09
C VAL A 72 -3.58 -0.81 4.75
N ILE A 73 -3.66 -0.92 6.07
CA ILE A 73 -3.09 -2.02 6.83
C ILE A 73 -4.19 -3.02 7.09
N GLY A 74 -4.14 -4.16 6.41
CA GLY A 74 -5.24 -5.13 6.42
C GLY A 74 -4.82 -6.49 5.89
N ASP A 75 -5.44 -7.54 6.45
CA ASP A 75 -5.23 -8.91 6.02
C ASP A 75 -6.17 -9.25 4.87
N LEU A 76 -5.59 -9.59 3.71
CA LEU A 76 -6.37 -9.93 2.51
C LEU A 76 -7.05 -11.30 2.57
N THR A 77 -6.72 -12.12 3.59
CA THR A 77 -7.49 -13.33 3.88
C THR A 77 -8.86 -13.01 4.47
N ASP A 78 -9.08 -11.80 4.99
CA ASP A 78 -10.40 -11.28 5.34
C ASP A 78 -11.14 -10.81 4.07
N PRO A 79 -12.22 -11.51 3.65
CA PRO A 79 -12.96 -11.15 2.45
C PRO A 79 -13.59 -9.76 2.52
N GLU A 80 -13.92 -9.25 3.71
CA GLU A 80 -14.53 -7.92 3.85
C GLU A 80 -13.51 -6.82 3.61
N ILE A 81 -12.26 -7.00 4.04
CA ILE A 81 -11.16 -6.08 3.68
C ILE A 81 -11.00 -6.06 2.16
N MET A 82 -10.91 -7.22 1.52
CA MET A 82 -10.75 -7.29 0.06
C MET A 82 -11.93 -6.65 -0.69
N ARG A 83 -13.17 -6.90 -0.26
CA ARG A 83 -14.38 -6.30 -0.86
C ARG A 83 -14.45 -4.79 -0.69
N SER A 84 -13.96 -4.26 0.44
CA SER A 84 -14.02 -2.84 0.75
C SER A 84 -13.36 -1.94 -0.31
N PHE A 85 -12.35 -2.47 -1.03
CA PHE A 85 -11.68 -1.77 -2.12
C PHE A 85 -12.54 -1.57 -3.38
N PHE A 86 -13.63 -2.34 -3.53
CA PHE A 86 -14.48 -2.34 -4.73
C PHE A 86 -15.87 -1.73 -4.50
N ASP A 87 -16.26 -1.51 -3.24
CA ASP A 87 -17.57 -0.94 -2.89
C ASP A 87 -17.49 0.39 -2.13
N GLY A 88 -16.27 0.90 -1.91
CA GLY A 88 -16.04 2.21 -1.31
C GLY A 88 -16.10 2.23 0.22
N ARG A 89 -16.22 1.08 0.89
CA ARG A 89 -16.17 0.99 2.36
C ARG A 89 -14.76 1.07 2.93
N VAL A 90 -13.73 1.06 2.09
CA VAL A 90 -12.32 1.08 2.51
C VAL A 90 -11.99 2.32 3.35
N SER A 91 -11.26 2.12 4.44
CA SER A 91 -10.67 3.18 5.26
C SER A 91 -9.15 3.17 5.14
N TYR A 92 -8.54 4.33 4.97
CA TYR A 92 -7.08 4.44 4.82
C TYR A 92 -6.40 4.68 6.17
N ASN A 93 -5.38 3.87 6.48
CA ASN A 93 -4.49 4.10 7.61
C ASN A 93 -3.51 5.25 7.36
N TRP A 94 -3.29 5.60 6.09
CA TRP A 94 -2.63 6.84 5.69
C TRP A 94 -3.21 7.33 4.37
N SER A 95 -3.58 8.60 4.34
CA SER A 95 -4.02 9.34 3.15
C SER A 95 -3.92 10.85 3.45
N VAL A 96 -3.64 11.64 2.41
CA VAL A 96 -3.83 13.08 2.38
C VAL A 96 -5.30 13.41 2.10
N ASP A 97 -5.90 12.73 1.12
CA ASP A 97 -7.34 12.81 0.83
C ASP A 97 -8.05 11.53 1.29
N PRO A 98 -8.90 11.59 2.34
CA PRO A 98 -9.60 10.42 2.85
C PRO A 98 -10.74 9.93 1.94
N ALA A 99 -11.09 10.66 0.88
CA ALA A 99 -12.14 10.26 -0.05
C ALA A 99 -11.83 8.91 -0.73
N PHE A 100 -12.87 8.15 -1.06
CA PHE A 100 -12.70 6.92 -1.82
C PHE A 100 -12.11 7.23 -3.20
N THR A 101 -10.99 6.61 -3.53
CA THR A 101 -10.27 6.84 -4.80
C THR A 101 -11.08 6.38 -6.02
N GLY A 102 -12.05 5.47 -5.82
CA GLY A 102 -12.81 4.83 -6.87
C GLY A 102 -12.45 3.35 -7.00
N ILE A 103 -13.25 2.61 -7.75
CA ILE A 103 -13.01 1.18 -7.99
C ILE A 103 -11.70 1.04 -8.78
N PRO A 104 -10.74 0.20 -8.34
CA PRO A 104 -9.49 0.02 -9.06
C PRO A 104 -9.73 -0.58 -10.45
N GLU A 105 -9.12 0.02 -11.47
CA GLU A 105 -9.13 -0.49 -12.85
C GLU A 105 -8.10 -1.61 -13.04
N THR A 106 -7.08 -1.64 -12.19
CA THR A 106 -6.03 -2.68 -12.20
C THR A 106 -5.68 -3.09 -10.78
N VAL A 107 -5.52 -4.39 -10.59
CA VAL A 107 -5.04 -5.00 -9.35
C VAL A 107 -3.71 -5.69 -9.64
N VAL A 108 -2.66 -5.30 -8.91
CA VAL A 108 -1.36 -5.96 -8.94
C VAL A 108 -1.19 -6.71 -7.64
N HIS A 109 -0.91 -8.01 -7.72
CA HIS A 109 -0.77 -8.86 -6.54
C HIS A 109 0.64 -9.40 -6.42
N TYR A 110 1.27 -9.11 -5.28
CA TYR A 110 2.52 -9.70 -4.85
C TYR A 110 2.25 -10.62 -3.65
N ALA A 111 2.57 -11.90 -3.83
CA ALA A 111 2.50 -12.93 -2.79
C ALA A 111 3.72 -12.87 -1.85
#